data_AF-A0A227KR58-F1
#
_entry.id   AF-A0A227KR58-F1
#
_cell.length_a   1.000
_cell.length_b   1.000
_cell.length_c   1.000
_cell.angle_alpha   90.00
_cell.angle_beta   90.00
_cell.angle_gamma   90.00
#
_symmetry.space_group_name_H-M   'P 1'
#
loop_
_entity.id
_entity.type
_entity.pdbx_description
1 polymer ?
#
loop_
_entity_poly.entity_id
_entity_poly.type
_entity_poly.pdbx_seq_one_letter_code
_entity_poly.pdbx_strand_id
1 'polypeptide(L)'
;MTIEYTGSIKGSVRKHTDDSLKATFDHAYCVIPNPGGAPIVSELSTLPPIEGLYPVVLFMHGSSGVNEQTRLLGNWLADSLGVAMVVPDSMQLADRITYSSPIPPEDYEDIHAMRLQELEYAMAHIFDLSFNDGRVFIAGTSEGGVCVARYETREEYPEDARMIFSWSCEDNYHVKAHGTNIPDYMPVLNIMSAADKFFSQKNSYLNNPSAQGHAGKALENNPNARILLLPTAPHTLFNLPVARAAIKNFIDEVLKY
;
A
#
# COMPACT_ATOMS: atom_id res chain seq x y z
N MET A 1 2.87 -3.05 -29.43
CA MET A 1 4.31 -2.73 -29.44
C MET A 1 5.03 -3.85 -28.73
N THR A 2 6.18 -4.30 -29.23
CA THR A 2 7.03 -5.25 -28.48
C THR A 2 7.87 -4.44 -27.51
N ILE A 3 7.76 -4.72 -26.21
CA ILE A 3 8.54 -4.02 -25.17
C ILE A 3 9.90 -4.67 -25.09
N GLU A 4 10.95 -3.88 -25.22
CA GLU A 4 12.32 -4.35 -24.99
C GLU A 4 12.62 -4.31 -23.49
N TYR A 5 13.04 -5.44 -22.92
CA TYR A 5 13.36 -5.55 -21.49
C TYR A 5 14.79 -5.08 -21.23
N THR A 6 14.97 -3.77 -21.13
CA THR A 6 16.26 -3.12 -20.84
C THR A 6 16.57 -3.02 -19.34
N GLY A 7 15.70 -3.57 -18.50
CA GLY A 7 15.82 -3.62 -17.06
C GLY A 7 16.81 -4.64 -16.54
N SER A 8 16.88 -4.76 -15.21
CA SER A 8 17.73 -5.75 -14.54
C SER A 8 17.04 -6.30 -13.30
N ILE A 9 17.37 -7.54 -12.93
CA ILE A 9 16.93 -8.19 -11.69
C ILE A 9 18.16 -8.45 -10.83
N LYS A 10 18.03 -8.21 -9.53
CA LYS A 10 19.00 -8.60 -8.50
C LYS A 10 18.29 -9.43 -7.45
N GLY A 11 19.04 -10.33 -6.79
CA GLY A 11 18.48 -11.30 -5.86
C GLY A 11 17.97 -12.56 -6.57
N SER A 12 17.71 -13.60 -5.79
CA SER A 12 17.25 -14.90 -6.29
C SER A 12 15.99 -15.43 -5.61
N VAL A 13 15.61 -14.87 -4.46
CA VAL A 13 14.47 -15.36 -3.68
C VAL A 13 13.16 -14.78 -4.21
N ARG A 14 12.24 -15.68 -4.55
CA ARG A 14 10.93 -15.39 -5.18
C ARG A 14 9.73 -15.90 -4.38
N LYS A 15 9.97 -16.48 -3.21
CA LYS A 15 8.95 -17.03 -2.32
C LYS A 15 9.41 -16.87 -0.89
N HIS A 16 8.47 -16.61 -0.01
CA HIS A 16 8.75 -16.65 1.41
C HIS A 16 8.71 -18.08 1.97
N THR A 17 9.47 -18.29 3.03
CA THR A 17 9.18 -19.28 4.08
C THR A 17 8.33 -18.64 5.18
N ASP A 18 7.71 -19.45 6.04
CA ASP A 18 6.95 -18.97 7.20
C ASP A 18 7.79 -18.03 8.09
N ASP A 19 9.04 -18.40 8.37
CA ASP A 19 9.98 -17.57 9.15
C ASP A 19 10.24 -16.23 8.49
N SER A 20 10.41 -16.22 7.16
CA SER A 20 10.67 -14.96 6.44
C SER A 20 9.43 -14.07 6.33
N LEU A 21 8.21 -14.64 6.24
CA LEU A 21 6.97 -13.86 6.32
C LEU A 21 6.84 -13.23 7.70
N LYS A 22 7.04 -14.03 8.75
CA LYS A 22 7.02 -13.55 10.13
C LYS A 22 8.03 -12.42 10.32
N ALA A 23 9.24 -12.55 9.80
CA ALA A 23 10.26 -11.51 9.89
C ALA A 23 9.82 -10.18 9.26
N THR A 24 9.09 -10.19 8.13
CA THR A 24 8.57 -8.94 7.53
C THR A 24 7.63 -8.18 8.47
N PHE A 25 6.87 -8.90 9.30
CA PHE A 25 5.93 -8.31 10.25
C PHE A 25 6.60 -7.95 11.58
N ASP A 26 7.45 -8.83 12.14
CA ASP A 26 8.19 -8.57 13.38
C ASP A 26 9.09 -7.32 13.28
N HIS A 27 9.64 -7.06 12.10
CA HIS A 27 10.45 -5.88 11.82
C HIS A 27 9.66 -4.76 11.14
N ALA A 28 8.33 -4.84 11.14
CA ALA A 28 7.49 -3.81 10.56
C ALA A 28 7.81 -2.44 11.19
N TYR A 29 7.93 -1.42 10.35
CA TYR A 29 8.09 -0.05 10.81
C TYR A 29 6.75 0.45 11.36
N CYS A 30 6.75 0.84 12.64
CA CYS A 30 5.57 1.28 13.37
C CYS A 30 5.68 2.76 13.72
N VAL A 31 4.56 3.48 13.56
CA VAL A 31 4.37 4.84 14.09
C VAL A 31 3.07 4.87 14.86
N ILE A 32 3.18 5.06 16.17
CA ILE A 32 2.06 4.95 17.10
C ILE A 32 1.75 6.33 17.71
N PRO A 33 0.47 6.72 17.85
CA PRO A 33 0.10 7.94 18.54
C PRO A 33 0.60 7.95 19.99
N ASN A 34 0.94 9.14 20.49
CA ASN A 34 1.40 9.34 21.85
C ASN A 34 0.78 10.63 22.41
N PRO A 35 -0.43 10.56 22.99
CA PRO A 35 -1.14 11.75 23.46
C PRO A 35 -0.28 12.61 24.39
N GLY A 36 -0.05 13.87 24.02
CA GLY A 36 0.77 14.81 24.79
C GLY A 36 2.27 14.72 24.53
N GLY A 37 2.72 13.88 23.58
CA GLY A 37 4.10 13.75 23.16
C GLY A 37 4.25 13.57 21.65
N ALA A 38 5.48 13.37 21.19
CA ALA A 38 5.74 13.00 19.80
C ALA A 38 5.37 11.52 19.54
N PRO A 39 4.95 11.15 18.31
CA PRO A 39 4.66 9.77 17.96
C PRO A 39 5.78 8.81 18.34
N ILE A 40 5.43 7.62 18.82
CA ILE A 40 6.38 6.55 19.10
C ILE A 40 6.73 5.87 17.78
N VAL A 41 8.02 5.84 17.45
CA VAL A 41 8.54 5.27 16.21
C VAL A 41 9.48 4.11 16.55
N SER A 42 9.15 2.89 16.11
CA SER A 42 9.95 1.69 16.40
C SER A 42 9.73 0.60 15.36
N GLU A 43 10.55 -0.45 15.38
CA GLU A 43 10.16 -1.74 14.80
C GLU A 43 9.14 -2.43 15.73
N LEU A 44 8.23 -3.23 15.15
CA LEU A 44 7.14 -3.89 15.89
C LEU A 44 7.67 -4.72 17.08
N SER A 45 8.67 -5.57 16.83
CA SER A 45 9.29 -6.45 17.84
C SER A 45 10.01 -5.73 18.97
N THR A 46 10.25 -4.42 18.81
CA THR A 46 10.96 -3.58 19.79
C THR A 46 10.07 -2.48 20.36
N LEU A 47 8.77 -2.50 20.07
CA LEU A 47 7.84 -1.51 20.61
C LEU A 47 7.86 -1.51 22.14
N PRO A 48 7.93 -0.34 22.78
CA PRO A 48 7.71 -0.25 24.22
C PRO A 48 6.23 -0.56 24.53
N PRO A 49 5.87 -0.75 25.81
CA PRO A 49 4.47 -0.75 26.21
C PRO A 49 3.74 0.49 25.66
N ILE A 50 2.65 0.26 24.95
CA ILE A 50 1.83 1.32 24.35
C ILE A 50 0.62 1.57 25.23
N GLU A 51 0.34 2.84 25.49
CA GLU A 51 -0.89 3.28 26.15
C GLU A 51 -1.94 3.64 25.11
N GLY A 52 -3.16 3.13 25.29
CA GLY A 52 -4.30 3.40 24.43
C GLY A 52 -4.50 2.38 23.31
N LEU A 53 -5.65 2.50 22.65
CA LEU A 53 -6.03 1.73 21.48
C LEU A 53 -6.32 2.71 20.34
N TYR A 54 -5.86 2.37 19.14
CA TYR A 54 -5.89 3.24 17.97
C TYR A 54 -6.34 2.47 16.73
N PRO A 55 -7.03 3.13 15.79
CA PRO A 55 -7.22 2.58 14.46
C PRO A 55 -5.86 2.47 13.79
N VAL A 56 -5.69 1.44 12.95
CA VAL A 56 -4.41 1.12 12.32
C VAL A 56 -4.50 1.25 10.80
N VAL A 57 -3.54 1.93 10.21
CA VAL A 57 -3.23 1.85 8.77
C VAL A 57 -2.12 0.83 8.57
N LEU A 58 -2.47 -0.33 8.02
CA LEU A 58 -1.50 -1.30 7.52
C LEU A 58 -1.04 -0.87 6.12
N PHE A 59 0.17 -0.31 6.03
CA PHE A 59 0.67 0.33 4.82
C PHE A 59 1.69 -0.56 4.08
N MET A 60 1.43 -0.88 2.82
CA MET A 60 2.32 -1.60 1.93
C MET A 60 3.19 -0.60 1.14
N HIS A 61 4.48 -0.56 1.43
CA HIS A 61 5.43 0.35 0.79
C HIS A 61 5.64 0.07 -0.72
N GLY A 62 6.19 1.04 -1.45
CA GLY A 62 6.60 0.84 -2.85
C GLY A 62 7.84 -0.06 -2.99
N SER A 63 8.34 -0.28 -4.21
CA SER A 63 9.42 -1.23 -4.47
C SER A 63 10.74 -0.96 -3.72
N SER A 64 10.96 0.26 -3.21
CA SER A 64 12.18 0.66 -2.48
C SER A 64 12.11 0.53 -0.95
N GLY A 65 11.05 -0.07 -0.38
CA GLY A 65 10.96 -0.26 1.06
C GLY A 65 10.45 0.98 1.81
N VAL A 66 10.62 0.97 3.14
CA VAL A 66 10.27 2.09 4.02
C VAL A 66 11.19 3.29 3.79
N ASN A 67 10.70 4.30 3.08
CA ASN A 67 11.46 5.51 2.78
C ASN A 67 10.97 6.73 3.59
N GLU A 68 11.61 7.88 3.40
CA GLU A 68 11.26 9.13 4.08
C GLU A 68 9.80 9.53 3.91
N GLN A 69 9.23 9.32 2.72
CA GLN A 69 7.83 9.68 2.46
C GLN A 69 6.87 8.79 3.25
N THR A 70 7.14 7.49 3.35
CA THR A 70 6.39 6.58 4.24
C THR A 70 6.49 7.05 5.69
N ARG A 71 7.69 7.41 6.17
CA ARG A 71 7.90 7.90 7.54
C ARG A 71 7.13 9.20 7.81
N LEU A 72 7.13 10.13 6.86
CA LEU A 72 6.39 11.39 6.95
C LEU A 72 4.87 11.17 6.99
N LEU A 73 4.35 10.18 6.25
CA LEU A 73 2.93 9.82 6.32
C LEU A 73 2.59 9.27 7.70
N GLY A 74 3.38 8.31 8.21
CA GLY A 74 3.13 7.70 9.52
C GLY A 74 3.14 8.70 10.66
N ASN A 75 4.13 9.58 10.69
CA ASN A 75 4.18 10.64 11.71
C ASN A 75 2.96 11.55 11.63
N TRP A 76 2.55 11.94 10.42
CA TRP A 76 1.37 12.78 10.26
C TRP A 76 0.07 12.07 10.64
N LEU A 77 -0.11 10.79 10.29
CA LEU A 77 -1.27 10.00 10.71
C LEU A 77 -1.37 9.92 12.24
N ALA A 78 -0.25 9.59 12.89
CA ALA A 78 -0.22 9.43 14.34
C ALA A 78 -0.44 10.76 15.08
N ASP A 79 0.25 11.82 14.66
CA ASP A 79 0.21 13.13 15.31
C ASP A 79 -1.08 13.91 15.02
N SER A 80 -1.54 13.90 13.77
CA SER A 80 -2.69 14.73 13.35
C SER A 80 -4.03 14.03 13.46
N LEU A 81 -4.07 12.69 13.33
CA LEU A 81 -5.33 11.94 13.26
C LEU A 81 -5.49 10.93 14.42
N GLY A 82 -4.44 10.69 15.22
CA GLY A 82 -4.48 9.65 16.26
C GLY A 82 -4.60 8.25 15.67
N VAL A 83 -4.05 8.04 14.46
CA VAL A 83 -4.09 6.78 13.72
C VAL A 83 -2.70 6.15 13.73
N ALA A 84 -2.59 4.91 14.21
CA ALA A 84 -1.33 4.17 14.14
C ALA A 84 -1.05 3.71 12.71
N MET A 85 0.22 3.56 12.36
CA MET A 85 0.62 3.00 11.07
C MET A 85 1.63 1.87 11.28
N VAL A 86 1.36 0.73 10.66
CA VAL A 86 2.25 -0.45 10.65
C VAL A 86 2.64 -0.73 9.20
N VAL A 87 3.93 -0.90 8.94
CA VAL A 87 4.48 -1.09 7.58
C VAL A 87 5.32 -2.36 7.56
N PRO A 88 4.80 -3.51 7.10
CA PRO A 88 5.58 -4.72 6.93
C PRO A 88 6.82 -4.42 6.08
N ASP A 89 7.99 -4.84 6.57
CA ASP A 89 9.26 -4.56 5.92
C ASP A 89 9.66 -5.73 5.03
N SER A 90 9.27 -5.65 3.75
CA SER A 90 9.68 -6.64 2.77
C SER A 90 11.18 -6.71 2.54
N MET A 91 11.96 -5.74 3.01
CA MET A 91 13.42 -5.77 2.86
C MET A 91 14.09 -6.76 3.82
N GLN A 92 13.34 -7.33 4.76
CA GLN A 92 13.82 -8.40 5.65
C GLN A 92 14.02 -9.74 4.94
N LEU A 93 13.38 -9.95 3.78
CA LEU A 93 13.63 -11.14 2.97
C LEU A 93 15.02 -11.05 2.35
N ALA A 94 15.97 -11.78 2.94
CA ALA A 94 17.34 -11.85 2.44
C ALA A 94 17.37 -12.31 0.97
N ASP A 95 18.17 -11.63 0.15
CA ASP A 95 18.31 -11.93 -1.28
C ASP A 95 16.99 -11.90 -2.08
N ARG A 96 15.98 -11.15 -1.58
CA ARG A 96 14.74 -10.91 -2.33
C ARG A 96 15.02 -10.34 -3.71
N ILE A 97 14.17 -10.71 -4.67
CA ILE A 97 14.24 -10.07 -5.97
C ILE A 97 13.89 -8.58 -5.90
N THR A 98 14.70 -7.78 -6.60
CA THR A 98 14.54 -6.34 -6.84
C THR A 98 14.86 -6.04 -8.29
N TYR A 99 14.39 -4.90 -8.81
CA TYR A 99 14.50 -4.63 -10.24
C TYR A 99 14.69 -3.17 -10.62
N SER A 100 15.24 -2.97 -11.82
CA SER A 100 15.03 -1.76 -12.62
C SER A 100 14.13 -2.12 -13.80
N SER A 101 13.03 -1.39 -14.00
CA SER A 101 12.11 -1.61 -15.13
C SER A 101 12.76 -1.13 -16.44
N PRO A 102 12.36 -1.68 -17.60
CA PRO A 102 11.41 -2.78 -17.83
C PRO A 102 12.01 -4.21 -17.67
N ILE A 103 11.36 -5.10 -16.89
CA ILE A 103 11.65 -6.57 -16.78
C ILE A 103 10.47 -7.45 -17.28
N PRO A 104 10.63 -8.76 -17.53
CA PRO A 104 9.50 -9.60 -17.94
C PRO A 104 8.28 -9.56 -16.98
N PRO A 105 7.03 -9.59 -17.49
CA PRO A 105 5.80 -9.60 -16.66
C PRO A 105 5.74 -10.70 -15.61
N GLU A 106 6.29 -11.88 -15.88
CA GLU A 106 6.39 -12.97 -14.91
C GLU A 106 7.20 -12.60 -13.66
N ASP A 107 8.25 -11.79 -13.80
CA ASP A 107 9.06 -11.36 -12.68
C ASP A 107 8.31 -10.36 -11.79
N TYR A 108 7.50 -9.48 -12.39
CA TYR A 108 6.60 -8.62 -11.61
C TYR A 108 5.56 -9.45 -10.85
N GLU A 109 4.96 -10.46 -11.48
CA GLU A 109 3.96 -11.29 -10.80
C GLU A 109 4.53 -12.11 -9.64
N ASP A 110 5.77 -12.60 -9.74
CA ASP A 110 6.46 -13.23 -8.60
C ASP A 110 6.62 -12.25 -7.42
N ILE A 111 6.96 -10.98 -7.71
CA ILE A 111 7.06 -9.93 -6.69
C ILE A 111 5.68 -9.66 -6.09
N HIS A 112 4.65 -9.45 -6.91
CA HIS A 112 3.31 -9.14 -6.44
C HIS A 112 2.74 -10.28 -5.58
N ALA A 113 3.05 -11.54 -5.91
CA ALA A 113 2.67 -12.70 -5.11
C ALA A 113 3.32 -12.68 -3.72
N MET A 114 4.63 -12.38 -3.63
CA MET A 114 5.30 -12.22 -2.33
C MET A 114 4.69 -11.06 -1.53
N ARG A 115 4.47 -9.90 -2.18
CA ARG A 115 3.89 -8.71 -1.53
C ARG A 115 2.48 -8.99 -0.99
N LEU A 116 1.70 -9.81 -1.69
CA LEU A 116 0.36 -10.23 -1.24
C LEU A 116 0.45 -11.15 -0.02
N GLN A 117 1.36 -12.12 -0.01
CA GLN A 117 1.57 -13.00 1.16
C GLN A 117 1.97 -12.20 2.41
N GLU A 118 2.79 -11.16 2.27
CA GLU A 118 3.15 -10.27 3.38
C GLU A 118 1.94 -9.50 3.93
N LEU A 119 1.06 -8.99 3.06
CA LEU A 119 -0.18 -8.32 3.49
C LEU A 119 -1.15 -9.29 4.16
N GLU A 120 -1.32 -10.50 3.61
CA GLU A 120 -2.16 -11.53 4.19
C GLU A 120 -1.66 -11.95 5.58
N TYR A 121 -0.35 -12.15 5.73
CA TYR A 121 0.27 -12.45 7.02
C TYR A 121 0.04 -11.31 8.00
N ALA A 122 0.29 -10.06 7.59
CA ALA A 122 0.11 -8.91 8.46
C ALA A 122 -1.36 -8.72 8.88
N MET A 123 -2.33 -8.89 7.97
CA MET A 123 -3.76 -8.83 8.31
C MET A 123 -4.17 -9.91 9.33
N ALA A 124 -3.60 -11.11 9.23
CA ALA A 124 -3.88 -12.18 10.18
C ALA A 124 -3.38 -11.91 11.61
N HIS A 125 -2.42 -11.00 11.78
CA HIS A 125 -1.78 -10.72 13.08
C HIS A 125 -2.00 -9.29 13.58
N ILE A 126 -2.53 -8.38 12.76
CA ILE A 126 -2.70 -6.97 13.15
C ILE A 126 -3.69 -6.80 14.31
N PHE A 127 -4.67 -7.70 14.42
CA PHE A 127 -5.68 -7.67 15.48
C PHE A 127 -5.15 -8.14 16.84
N ASP A 128 -4.01 -8.83 16.86
CA ASP A 128 -3.34 -9.26 18.11
C ASP A 128 -2.47 -8.16 18.72
N LEU A 129 -2.27 -7.04 18.00
CA LEU A 129 -1.47 -5.93 18.49
C LEU A 129 -2.21 -5.22 19.63
N SER A 130 -1.55 -5.09 20.78
CA SER A 130 -2.16 -4.56 22.01
C SER A 130 -2.63 -3.10 21.92
N PHE A 131 -2.23 -2.37 20.89
CA PHE A 131 -2.62 -0.99 20.63
C PHE A 131 -3.67 -0.86 19.51
N ASN A 132 -4.08 -1.95 18.86
CA ASN A 132 -5.09 -1.90 17.81
C ASN A 132 -6.49 -1.89 18.45
N ASP A 133 -7.33 -0.92 18.07
CA ASP A 133 -8.72 -0.84 18.55
C ASP A 133 -9.72 -1.71 17.78
N GLY A 134 -9.23 -2.48 16.81
CA GLY A 134 -10.02 -3.36 15.96
C GLY A 134 -10.37 -2.73 14.60
N ARG A 135 -10.09 -1.43 14.39
CA ARG A 135 -10.32 -0.78 13.10
C ARG A 135 -9.06 -0.75 12.27
N VAL A 136 -9.11 -1.30 11.06
CA VAL A 136 -7.97 -1.52 10.18
C VAL A 136 -8.23 -1.00 8.78
N PHE A 137 -7.38 -0.07 8.34
CA PHE A 137 -7.28 0.37 6.96
C PHE A 137 -6.10 -0.34 6.30
N ILE A 138 -6.29 -0.88 5.11
CA ILE A 138 -5.15 -1.30 4.29
C ILE A 138 -4.80 -0.20 3.28
N ALA A 139 -3.53 0.13 3.16
CA ALA A 139 -3.07 1.21 2.31
C ALA A 139 -1.81 0.82 1.56
N GLY A 140 -1.60 1.34 0.35
CA GLY A 140 -0.43 0.95 -0.42
C GLY A 140 -0.06 1.94 -1.49
N THR A 141 1.24 2.04 -1.78
CA THR A 141 1.75 2.90 -2.85
C THR A 141 2.49 2.13 -3.93
N SER A 142 2.26 2.44 -5.20
CA SER A 142 2.98 1.85 -6.33
C SER A 142 2.85 0.32 -6.32
N GLU A 143 3.94 -0.44 -6.25
CA GLU A 143 3.96 -1.89 -6.03
C GLU A 143 3.09 -2.34 -4.82
N GLY A 144 3.11 -1.59 -3.70
CA GLY A 144 2.22 -1.86 -2.57
C GLY A 144 0.75 -1.53 -2.86
N GLY A 145 0.48 -0.61 -3.78
CA GLY A 145 -0.87 -0.32 -4.26
C GLY A 145 -1.46 -1.46 -5.08
N VAL A 146 -0.62 -2.17 -5.86
CA VAL A 146 -1.02 -3.42 -6.55
C VAL A 146 -1.47 -4.46 -5.54
N CYS A 147 -0.67 -4.67 -4.48
CA CYS A 147 -0.99 -5.61 -3.41
C CYS A 147 -2.34 -5.30 -2.73
N VAL A 148 -2.55 -4.05 -2.30
CA VAL A 148 -3.80 -3.63 -1.64
C VAL A 148 -5.02 -3.74 -2.57
N ALA A 149 -4.85 -3.46 -3.86
CA ALA A 149 -5.94 -3.62 -4.83
C ALA A 149 -6.32 -5.09 -5.03
N ARG A 150 -5.36 -6.01 -4.96
CA ARG A 150 -5.55 -7.46 -5.21
C ARG A 150 -5.95 -8.26 -3.97
N TYR A 151 -5.81 -7.70 -2.77
CA TYR A 151 -6.15 -8.37 -1.52
C TYR A 151 -7.60 -8.87 -1.53
N GLU A 152 -7.81 -10.13 -1.17
CA GLU A 152 -9.15 -10.71 -0.97
C GLU A 152 -9.58 -10.49 0.47
N THR A 153 -10.71 -9.79 0.67
CA THR A 153 -11.29 -9.54 1.99
C THR A 153 -11.58 -10.86 2.70
N ARG A 154 -11.20 -10.96 3.97
CA ARG A 154 -11.44 -12.15 4.81
C ARG A 154 -12.32 -11.78 5.99
N GLU A 155 -13.37 -12.57 6.24
CA GLU A 155 -14.30 -12.31 7.35
C GLU A 155 -13.60 -12.40 8.71
N GLU A 156 -12.58 -13.25 8.84
CA GLU A 156 -11.82 -13.42 10.09
C GLU A 156 -10.91 -12.23 10.41
N TYR A 157 -10.51 -11.48 9.38
CA TYR A 157 -9.56 -10.37 9.45
C TYR A 157 -10.08 -9.19 8.62
N PRO A 158 -11.20 -8.55 9.03
CA PRO A 158 -11.89 -7.59 8.19
C PRO A 158 -11.14 -6.26 8.10
N GLU A 159 -10.92 -5.74 6.89
CA GLU A 159 -10.53 -4.35 6.70
C GLU A 159 -11.76 -3.42 6.63
N ASP A 160 -11.65 -2.21 7.18
CA ASP A 160 -12.70 -1.18 7.14
C ASP A 160 -12.69 -0.37 5.84
N ALA A 161 -11.50 -0.23 5.23
CA ALA A 161 -11.30 0.60 4.04
C ALA A 161 -9.96 0.35 3.35
N ARG A 162 -9.87 0.75 2.07
CA ARG A 162 -8.64 0.69 1.28
C ARG A 162 -8.18 2.07 0.80
N MET A 163 -6.88 2.37 0.93
CA MET A 163 -6.25 3.56 0.34
C MET A 163 -5.17 3.19 -0.66
N ILE A 164 -5.36 3.53 -1.94
CA ILE A 164 -4.49 3.12 -3.04
C ILE A 164 -3.83 4.36 -3.65
N PHE A 165 -2.51 4.47 -3.49
CA PHE A 165 -1.74 5.59 -4.00
C PHE A 165 -0.91 5.16 -5.21
N SER A 166 -1.01 5.90 -6.31
CA SER A 166 -0.12 5.72 -7.46
C SER A 166 -0.14 4.29 -8.01
N TRP A 167 -1.32 3.69 -8.05
CA TRP A 167 -1.65 2.46 -8.78
C TRP A 167 -3.04 2.65 -9.41
N SER A 168 -3.13 2.40 -10.72
CA SER A 168 -4.34 2.70 -11.49
C SER A 168 -5.42 1.63 -11.40
N CYS A 169 -5.14 0.44 -10.86
CA CYS A 169 -6.07 -0.69 -10.93
C CYS A 169 -6.45 -1.09 -12.37
N GLU A 170 -5.53 -0.92 -13.32
CA GLU A 170 -5.74 -1.21 -14.74
C GLU A 170 -4.63 -2.12 -15.27
N ASP A 171 -4.97 -2.95 -16.26
CA ASP A 171 -3.98 -3.75 -16.98
C ASP A 171 -2.92 -2.81 -17.57
N ASN A 172 -1.67 -3.10 -17.29
CA ASN A 172 -0.53 -2.40 -17.85
C ASN A 172 0.70 -3.28 -17.77
N TYR A 173 1.81 -2.83 -18.32
CA TYR A 173 3.05 -3.56 -18.39
C TYR A 173 3.57 -4.18 -17.08
N HIS A 174 3.30 -3.55 -15.92
CA HIS A 174 3.78 -4.06 -14.63
C HIS A 174 2.96 -5.23 -14.09
N VAL A 175 1.92 -5.67 -14.78
CA VAL A 175 1.03 -6.77 -14.38
C VAL A 175 0.59 -7.59 -15.60
N LYS A 176 0.29 -8.87 -15.41
CA LYS A 176 -0.43 -9.66 -16.44
C LYS A 176 -1.91 -9.28 -16.50
N ALA A 177 -2.48 -8.97 -15.34
CA ALA A 177 -3.83 -8.42 -15.18
C ALA A 177 -3.87 -7.55 -13.91
N HIS A 178 -4.71 -6.52 -13.86
CA HIS A 178 -4.81 -5.66 -12.67
C HIS A 178 -5.21 -6.45 -11.43
N GLY A 179 -6.10 -7.45 -11.58
CA GLY A 179 -6.48 -8.37 -10.52
C GLY A 179 -7.19 -7.70 -9.34
N THR A 180 -7.75 -6.51 -9.54
CA THR A 180 -8.43 -5.76 -8.48
C THR A 180 -9.56 -6.61 -7.90
N ASN A 181 -9.50 -6.87 -6.61
CA ASN A 181 -10.44 -7.71 -5.88
C ASN A 181 -11.01 -6.92 -4.68
N ILE A 182 -11.67 -5.81 -5.00
CA ILE A 182 -12.25 -4.90 -4.02
C ILE A 182 -13.76 -5.11 -4.04
N PRO A 183 -14.39 -5.49 -2.91
CA PRO A 183 -15.85 -5.60 -2.85
C PRO A 183 -16.52 -4.26 -3.14
N ASP A 184 -17.66 -4.27 -3.84
CA ASP A 184 -18.39 -3.05 -4.23
C ASP A 184 -18.90 -2.22 -3.04
N TYR A 185 -18.97 -2.81 -1.83
CA TYR A 185 -19.35 -2.08 -0.62
C TYR A 185 -18.15 -1.42 0.08
N MET A 186 -16.92 -1.81 -0.22
CA MET A 186 -15.72 -1.40 0.51
C MET A 186 -15.45 0.08 0.30
N PRO A 187 -15.30 0.92 1.35
CA PRO A 187 -14.80 2.27 1.19
C PRO A 187 -13.40 2.28 0.56
N VAL A 188 -13.21 3.04 -0.51
CA VAL A 188 -11.91 3.13 -1.20
C VAL A 188 -11.55 4.56 -1.54
N LEU A 189 -10.31 4.94 -1.26
CA LEU A 189 -9.69 6.16 -1.76
C LEU A 189 -8.55 5.81 -2.73
N ASN A 190 -8.70 6.14 -4.01
CA ASN A 190 -7.62 6.08 -5.00
C ASN A 190 -7.08 7.48 -5.27
N ILE A 191 -5.78 7.70 -5.09
CA ILE A 191 -5.14 8.97 -5.44
C ILE A 191 -4.06 8.71 -6.49
N MET A 192 -4.19 9.40 -7.63
CA MET A 192 -3.32 9.25 -8.79
C MET A 192 -2.77 10.59 -9.25
N SER A 193 -1.56 10.57 -9.79
CA SER A 193 -1.09 11.65 -10.66
C SER A 193 -1.60 11.42 -12.07
N ALA A 194 -2.24 12.41 -12.67
CA ALA A 194 -2.65 12.34 -14.08
C ALA A 194 -1.43 12.31 -15.04
N ALA A 195 -0.26 12.69 -14.53
CA ALA A 195 1.02 12.66 -15.25
C ALA A 195 1.96 11.57 -14.71
N ASP A 196 1.42 10.53 -14.05
CA ASP A 196 2.22 9.46 -13.48
C ASP A 196 3.09 8.77 -14.54
N LYS A 197 4.40 8.76 -14.35
CA LYS A 197 5.34 8.22 -15.34
C LYS A 197 5.32 6.69 -15.46
N PHE A 198 4.66 5.99 -14.54
CA PHE A 198 4.60 4.52 -14.51
C PHE A 198 3.21 4.00 -14.88
N PHE A 199 2.15 4.61 -14.36
CA PHE A 199 0.80 4.04 -14.45
C PHE A 199 -0.21 4.90 -15.22
N SER A 200 0.22 6.01 -15.81
CA SER A 200 -0.61 6.80 -16.73
C SER A 200 -0.19 6.61 -18.18
N GLN A 201 -0.95 7.20 -19.11
CA GLN A 201 -0.62 7.31 -20.54
C GLN A 201 0.71 8.04 -20.83
N LYS A 202 1.37 8.63 -19.82
CA LYS A 202 2.73 9.15 -19.94
C LYS A 202 3.82 8.08 -19.92
N ASN A 203 3.51 6.85 -19.49
CA ASN A 203 4.45 5.74 -19.56
C ASN A 203 4.58 5.24 -21.01
N SER A 204 5.78 5.36 -21.59
CA SER A 204 6.08 4.93 -22.96
C SER A 204 5.91 3.43 -23.20
N TYR A 205 5.91 2.62 -22.14
CA TYR A 205 5.72 1.18 -22.19
C TYR A 205 4.48 0.72 -21.41
N LEU A 206 3.47 1.58 -21.18
CA LEU A 206 2.24 1.20 -20.44
C LEU A 206 1.58 -0.07 -20.99
N ASN A 207 1.69 -0.30 -22.30
CA ASN A 207 1.18 -1.47 -23.02
C ASN A 207 -0.35 -1.67 -22.93
N ASN A 208 -1.08 -0.60 -22.62
CA ASN A 208 -2.53 -0.57 -22.66
C ASN A 208 -3.02 0.82 -23.10
N PRO A 209 -3.42 1.01 -24.37
CA PRO A 209 -3.92 2.30 -24.84
C PRO A 209 -5.29 2.68 -24.24
N SER A 210 -5.99 1.73 -23.61
CA SER A 210 -7.30 1.98 -22.98
C SER A 210 -7.21 2.40 -21.51
N ALA A 211 -6.02 2.30 -20.90
CA ALA A 211 -5.84 2.67 -19.50
C ALA A 211 -6.03 4.19 -19.30
N GLN A 212 -6.82 4.58 -18.32
CA GLN A 212 -7.12 5.97 -18.00
C GLN A 212 -6.10 6.55 -17.01
N GLY A 213 -5.34 5.70 -16.33
CA GLY A 213 -4.39 6.08 -15.28
C GLY A 213 -5.04 6.25 -13.92
N HIS A 214 -6.17 5.59 -13.67
CA HIS A 214 -6.87 5.60 -12.37
C HIS A 214 -7.91 4.48 -12.24
N ALA A 215 -8.33 4.21 -11.01
CA ALA A 215 -9.20 3.07 -10.68
C ALA A 215 -10.69 3.25 -11.07
N GLY A 216 -11.01 4.20 -11.95
CA GLY A 216 -12.38 4.60 -12.27
C GLY A 216 -13.23 3.46 -12.81
N LYS A 217 -12.68 2.73 -13.76
CA LYS A 217 -13.34 1.58 -14.35
C LYS A 217 -13.41 0.39 -13.39
N ALA A 218 -12.34 0.14 -12.64
CA ALA A 218 -12.28 -0.97 -11.70
C ALA A 218 -13.24 -0.80 -10.50
N LEU A 219 -13.61 0.44 -10.17
CA LEU A 219 -14.47 0.79 -9.03
C LEU A 219 -15.82 1.38 -9.46
N GLU A 220 -16.22 1.21 -10.72
CA GLU A 220 -17.39 1.91 -11.29
C GLU A 220 -18.72 1.58 -10.58
N ASN A 221 -18.82 0.39 -9.97
CA ASN A 221 -20.00 -0.07 -9.24
C ASN A 221 -19.94 0.20 -7.74
N ASN A 222 -18.84 0.74 -7.23
CA ASN A 222 -18.64 0.96 -5.79
C ASN A 222 -19.07 2.40 -5.42
N PRO A 223 -20.22 2.61 -4.74
CA PRO A 223 -20.69 3.94 -4.37
C PRO A 223 -19.83 4.62 -3.29
N ASN A 224 -18.99 3.84 -2.60
CA ASN A 224 -18.10 4.30 -1.54
C ASN A 224 -16.68 4.61 -2.06
N ALA A 225 -16.42 4.43 -3.36
CA ALA A 225 -15.16 4.79 -3.97
C ALA A 225 -15.02 6.30 -4.18
N ARG A 226 -13.81 6.82 -3.94
CA ARG A 226 -13.39 8.19 -4.20
C ARG A 226 -12.10 8.17 -5.01
N ILE A 227 -12.06 8.93 -6.10
CA ILE A 227 -10.90 9.01 -6.99
C ILE A 227 -10.44 10.45 -7.05
N LEU A 228 -9.19 10.69 -6.64
CA LEU A 228 -8.55 11.99 -6.70
C LEU A 228 -7.44 11.98 -7.75
N LEU A 229 -7.62 12.75 -8.82
CA LEU A 229 -6.62 12.95 -9.86
C LEU A 229 -5.90 14.28 -9.66
N LEU A 230 -4.58 14.22 -9.49
CA LEU A 230 -3.72 15.39 -9.33
C LEU A 230 -2.98 15.66 -10.65
N PRO A 231 -3.23 16.78 -11.36
CA PRO A 231 -2.75 16.98 -12.72
C PRO A 231 -1.24 16.87 -12.93
N THR A 232 -0.45 17.38 -11.98
CA THR A 232 1.02 17.50 -12.11
C THR A 232 1.75 16.98 -10.88
N ALA A 233 1.15 16.06 -10.13
CA ALA A 233 1.78 15.50 -8.93
C ALA A 233 2.94 14.55 -9.32
N PRO A 234 3.97 14.41 -8.46
CA PRO A 234 4.95 13.34 -8.60
C PRO A 234 4.31 11.96 -8.39
N HIS A 235 5.05 10.90 -8.68
CA HIS A 235 4.62 9.52 -8.38
C HIS A 235 4.38 9.32 -6.88
N THR A 236 5.24 9.86 -6.01
CA THR A 236 5.05 9.80 -4.56
C THR A 236 4.25 11.00 -4.08
N LEU A 237 2.92 10.89 -4.08
CA LEU A 237 1.99 12.01 -3.97
C LEU A 237 1.22 12.11 -2.64
N PHE A 238 1.24 11.06 -1.81
CA PHE A 238 0.36 10.93 -0.64
C PHE A 238 0.67 11.91 0.50
N ASN A 239 1.84 12.58 0.48
CA ASN A 239 2.18 13.64 1.42
C ASN A 239 1.84 15.06 0.94
N LEU A 240 1.36 15.23 -0.29
CA LEU A 240 0.93 16.54 -0.76
C LEU A 240 -0.23 17.06 0.11
N PRO A 241 -0.33 18.37 0.37
CA PRO A 241 -1.41 18.93 1.20
C PRO A 241 -2.81 18.51 0.76
N VAL A 242 -3.07 18.50 -0.55
CA VAL A 242 -4.36 18.05 -1.12
C VAL A 242 -4.61 16.56 -0.92
N ALA A 243 -3.56 15.72 -1.01
CA ALA A 243 -3.67 14.29 -0.77
C ALA A 243 -3.92 14.01 0.72
N ARG A 244 -3.20 14.69 1.63
CA ARG A 244 -3.42 14.60 3.08
C ARG A 244 -4.82 15.06 3.48
N ALA A 245 -5.34 16.13 2.86
CA ALA A 245 -6.72 16.55 3.10
C ALA A 245 -7.74 15.48 2.69
N ALA A 246 -7.54 14.83 1.54
CA ALA A 246 -8.38 13.73 1.10
C ALA A 246 -8.27 12.50 2.01
N ILE A 247 -7.06 12.12 2.42
CA ILE A 247 -6.81 11.01 3.37
C ILE A 247 -7.52 11.29 4.70
N LYS A 248 -7.36 12.49 5.25
CA LYS A 248 -8.00 12.89 6.51
C LYS A 248 -9.52 12.76 6.41
N ASN A 249 -10.13 13.36 5.38
CA ASN A 249 -11.57 13.33 5.22
C ASN A 249 -12.09 11.89 5.06
N PHE A 250 -11.38 11.07 4.29
CA PHE A 250 -11.74 9.66 4.09
C PHE A 250 -11.67 8.86 5.39
N ILE A 251 -10.59 8.98 6.16
CA ILE A 251 -10.44 8.31 7.46
C ILE A 251 -11.53 8.79 8.43
N ASP A 252 -11.74 10.10 8.53
CA ASP A 252 -12.77 10.68 9.42
C ASP A 252 -14.18 10.20 9.05
N GLU A 253 -14.47 9.95 7.77
CA GLU A 253 -15.76 9.42 7.32
C GLU A 253 -15.91 7.94 7.70
N VAL A 254 -14.88 7.12 7.49
CA VAL A 254 -14.91 5.69 7.83
C VAL A 254 -15.01 5.49 9.34
N LEU A 255 -14.25 6.23 10.14
CA LEU A 255 -14.22 6.08 11.60
C LEU A 255 -15.47 6.59 12.34
N LYS A 256 -16.38 7.28 11.66
CA LYS A 256 -17.65 7.74 12.23
C LYS A 256 -18.71 6.65 12.29
N TYR A 257 -18.51 5.55 11.58
CA TYR A 257 -19.38 4.38 11.56
C TYR A 257 -18.75 3.23 12.36
#